data_AF-A0A943U520-F1
#
_entry.id   AF-A0A943U520-F1
#
_cell.length_a   1.000
_cell.length_b   1.000
_cell.length_c   1.000
_cell.angle_alpha   90.00
_cell.angle_beta   90.00
_cell.angle_gamma   90.00
#
_symmetry.space_group_name_H-M   'P 1'
#
loop_
_entity.id
_entity.type
_entity.pdbx_description
1 polymer ?
#
loop_
_entity_poly.entity_id
_entity_poly.type
_entity_poly.pdbx_seq_one_letter_code
_entity_poly.pdbx_strand_id
1 'polypeptide(L)'
;MNYISGTMVKELREKKKLTQKDLAEKLRISDKTISKWETGKGLPDITLVAPLAEALGISVAELFAGEYAVNDNRSANVKKLKFYACPICGNIITTFGEGDYNCCGVKLPVLTVEDASSDHQINYDMIEHEFFVHIDHPMTKEHYISFMAYVTADRYTLVKLYPEQDAQCRFMSRGHGFIYAYCNRDGLFKIHV
;
A
#
# COMPACT_ATOMS: atom_id res chain seq x y z
N MET A 1 1.99 1.35 -32.01
CA MET A 1 1.71 1.14 -30.58
C MET A 1 1.74 2.49 -29.90
N ASN A 2 0.62 2.93 -29.34
CA ASN A 2 0.55 4.17 -28.56
C ASN A 2 0.80 3.77 -27.10
N TYR A 3 1.96 4.12 -26.54
CA TYR A 3 2.35 3.68 -25.19
C TYR A 3 1.99 4.70 -24.10
N ILE A 4 1.43 5.86 -24.47
CA ILE A 4 0.88 6.88 -23.56
C ILE A 4 -0.48 7.33 -24.08
N SER A 5 -1.44 7.50 -23.17
CA SER A 5 -2.78 7.99 -23.48
C SER A 5 -2.83 9.52 -23.55
N GLY A 6 -3.05 10.06 -24.77
CA GLY A 6 -3.18 11.50 -24.98
C GLY A 6 -4.37 12.13 -24.24
N THR A 7 -5.49 11.40 -24.13
CA THR A 7 -6.67 11.87 -23.40
C THR A 7 -6.38 11.97 -21.89
N MET A 8 -5.66 11.01 -21.33
CA MET A 8 -5.24 11.04 -19.93
C MET A 8 -4.32 12.23 -19.63
N VAL A 9 -3.35 12.51 -20.51
CA VAL A 9 -2.46 13.69 -20.39
C VAL A 9 -3.29 14.97 -20.32
N LYS A 10 -4.27 15.12 -21.23
CA LYS A 10 -5.18 16.26 -21.24
C LYS A 10 -5.98 16.39 -19.95
N GLU A 11 -6.60 15.30 -19.51
CA GLU A 11 -7.42 15.27 -18.29
C GLU A 11 -6.62 15.63 -17.04
N LEU A 12 -5.41 15.08 -16.89
CA LEU A 12 -4.53 15.37 -15.75
C LEU A 12 -4.04 16.82 -15.76
N ARG A 13 -3.69 17.34 -16.94
CA ARG A 13 -3.34 18.76 -17.11
C ARG A 13 -4.49 19.67 -16.66
N GLU A 14 -5.71 19.37 -17.10
CA GLU A 14 -6.90 20.17 -16.77
C GLU A 14 -7.29 20.07 -15.30
N LYS A 15 -7.17 18.88 -14.68
CA LYS A 15 -7.35 18.70 -13.22
C LYS A 15 -6.39 19.56 -12.39
N LYS A 16 -5.18 19.79 -12.90
CA LYS A 16 -4.19 20.71 -12.31
C LYS A 16 -4.39 22.18 -12.71
N LYS A 17 -5.44 22.50 -13.48
CA LYS A 17 -5.74 23.85 -13.99
C LYS A 17 -4.61 24.46 -14.82
N LEU A 18 -3.84 23.62 -15.51
CA LEU A 18 -2.76 24.05 -16.41
C LEU A 18 -3.29 24.22 -17.83
N THR A 19 -2.84 25.24 -18.55
CA THR A 19 -3.02 25.31 -20.01
C THR A 19 -1.96 24.47 -20.73
N GLN A 20 -2.16 24.20 -22.03
CA GLN A 20 -1.12 23.52 -22.84
C GLN A 20 0.20 24.29 -22.84
N LYS A 21 0.13 25.63 -22.81
CA LYS A 21 1.29 26.51 -22.72
C LYS A 21 2.02 26.33 -21.38
N ASP A 22 1.29 26.30 -20.27
CA ASP A 22 1.90 26.15 -18.93
C ASP A 22 2.62 24.80 -18.78
N LEU A 23 2.02 23.71 -19.30
CA LEU A 23 2.66 22.40 -19.30
C LEU A 23 3.89 22.37 -20.22
N ALA A 24 3.80 23.01 -21.39
CA ALA A 24 4.91 23.10 -22.33
C ALA A 24 6.09 23.90 -21.74
N GLU A 25 5.83 24.99 -21.03
CA GLU A 25 6.84 25.78 -20.32
C GLU A 25 7.55 24.96 -19.24
N LYS A 26 6.79 24.18 -18.44
CA LYS A 26 7.36 23.26 -17.44
C LYS A 26 8.32 22.24 -18.07
N LEU A 27 7.98 21.75 -19.26
CA LEU A 27 8.76 20.74 -19.99
C LEU A 27 9.79 21.34 -20.95
N ARG A 28 9.86 22.69 -21.06
CA ARG A 28 10.73 23.43 -21.99
C ARG A 28 10.56 23.01 -23.45
N ILE A 29 9.32 22.80 -23.87
CA ILE A 29 8.95 22.44 -25.25
C ILE A 29 7.89 23.40 -25.79
N SER A 30 7.49 23.22 -27.05
CA SER A 30 6.38 23.99 -27.63
C SER A 30 5.02 23.49 -27.15
N ASP A 31 4.08 24.40 -26.95
CA ASP A 31 2.65 24.11 -26.73
C ASP A 31 2.04 23.25 -27.85
N LYS A 32 2.49 23.44 -29.09
CA LYS A 32 2.13 22.57 -30.23
C LYS A 32 2.52 21.11 -30.00
N THR A 33 3.61 20.85 -29.28
CA THR A 33 4.04 19.48 -28.93
C THR A 33 3.05 18.84 -27.97
N ILE A 34 2.61 19.56 -26.93
CA ILE A 34 1.57 19.09 -26.00
C ILE A 34 0.27 18.80 -26.76
N SER A 35 -0.15 19.71 -27.64
CA SER A 35 -1.35 19.53 -28.47
C SER A 35 -1.29 18.26 -29.33
N LYS A 36 -0.12 17.94 -29.90
CA LYS A 36 0.07 16.68 -30.65
C LYS A 36 -0.07 15.46 -29.75
N TRP A 37 0.49 15.48 -28.54
CA TRP A 37 0.35 14.37 -27.58
C TRP A 37 -1.11 14.17 -27.17
N GLU A 38 -1.81 15.23 -26.80
CA GLU A 38 -3.21 15.17 -26.35
C GLU A 38 -4.18 14.72 -27.45
N THR A 39 -3.85 14.97 -28.72
CA THR A 39 -4.66 14.55 -29.87
C THR A 39 -4.22 13.22 -30.47
N GLY A 40 -3.25 12.52 -29.86
CA GLY A 40 -2.71 11.25 -30.37
C GLY A 40 -1.93 11.36 -31.68
N LYS A 41 -1.55 12.58 -32.08
CA LYS A 41 -0.78 12.88 -33.30
C LYS A 41 0.73 12.86 -33.09
N GLY A 42 1.18 12.43 -31.92
CA GLY A 42 2.58 12.28 -31.54
C GLY A 42 2.70 11.72 -30.14
N LEU A 43 3.92 11.33 -29.77
CA LEU A 43 4.25 10.81 -28.45
C LEU A 43 5.42 11.60 -27.87
N PRO A 44 5.54 11.72 -26.54
CA PRO A 44 6.73 12.28 -25.93
C PRO A 44 7.94 11.41 -26.25
N ASP A 45 9.11 12.03 -26.38
CA ASP A 45 10.36 11.28 -26.40
C ASP A 45 10.61 10.62 -25.04
N ILE A 46 11.41 9.54 -24.99
CA ILE A 46 11.71 8.83 -23.74
C ILE A 46 12.30 9.75 -22.67
N THR A 47 13.07 10.77 -23.08
CA THR A 47 13.64 11.78 -22.16
C THR A 47 12.58 12.69 -21.54
N LEU A 48 11.40 12.82 -22.16
CA LEU A 48 10.29 13.66 -21.70
C LEU A 48 9.27 12.87 -20.87
N VAL A 49 9.33 11.54 -20.84
CA VAL A 49 8.38 10.70 -20.09
C VAL A 49 8.42 10.99 -18.59
N ALA A 50 9.61 10.94 -17.97
CA ALA A 50 9.75 11.19 -16.54
C ALA A 50 9.39 12.65 -16.16
N PRO A 51 9.89 13.69 -16.85
CA PRO A 51 9.46 15.07 -16.62
C PRO A 51 7.95 15.29 -16.81
N LEU A 52 7.34 14.64 -17.79
CA LEU A 52 5.90 14.71 -18.02
C LEU A 52 5.12 14.08 -16.87
N ALA A 53 5.50 12.89 -16.42
CA ALA A 53 4.89 12.21 -15.28
C ALA A 53 4.97 13.08 -14.01
N GLU A 54 6.14 13.68 -13.75
CA GLU A 54 6.34 14.61 -12.63
C GLU A 54 5.45 15.86 -12.74
N ALA A 55 5.39 16.49 -13.92
CA ALA A 55 4.54 17.66 -14.14
C ALA A 55 3.04 17.34 -13.96
N LEU A 56 2.63 16.14 -14.37
CA LEU A 56 1.27 15.61 -14.21
C LEU A 56 1.00 15.01 -12.83
N GLY A 57 2.03 14.86 -11.98
CA GLY A 57 1.90 14.37 -10.61
C GLY A 57 1.47 12.90 -10.51
N ILE A 58 1.87 12.09 -11.48
CA ILE A 58 1.65 10.64 -11.51
C ILE A 58 2.98 9.91 -11.69
N SER A 59 2.99 8.61 -11.46
CA SER A 59 4.16 7.78 -11.78
C SER A 59 4.30 7.55 -13.29
N VAL A 60 5.52 7.20 -13.73
CA VAL A 60 5.77 6.78 -15.11
C VAL A 60 4.97 5.51 -15.46
N ALA A 61 4.78 4.61 -14.49
CA ALA A 61 3.99 3.40 -14.68
C ALA A 61 2.51 3.72 -14.98
N GLU A 62 1.91 4.63 -14.21
CA GLU A 62 0.53 5.09 -14.44
C GLU A 62 0.39 5.80 -15.78
N LEU A 63 1.38 6.61 -16.17
CA LEU A 63 1.39 7.31 -17.45
C LEU A 63 1.39 6.32 -18.63
N PHE A 64 2.10 5.21 -18.51
CA PHE A 64 2.11 4.14 -19.52
C PHE A 64 0.85 3.27 -19.47
N ALA A 65 0.33 2.96 -18.28
CA ALA A 65 -0.90 2.21 -18.12
C ALA A 65 -2.12 2.96 -18.68
N GLY A 66 -2.07 4.29 -18.69
CA GLY A 66 -3.21 5.13 -19.10
C GLY A 66 -4.29 5.26 -18.01
N GLU A 67 -4.00 4.73 -16.82
CA GLU A 67 -4.86 4.72 -15.65
C GLU A 67 -4.01 4.96 -14.40
N TYR A 68 -4.65 5.47 -13.34
CA TYR A 68 -3.99 5.73 -12.06
C TYR A 68 -4.84 5.16 -10.92
N ALA A 69 -4.19 4.79 -9.82
CA ALA A 69 -4.88 4.16 -8.70
C ALA A 69 -5.86 5.13 -8.04
N VAL A 70 -7.10 4.69 -7.81
CA VAL A 70 -8.12 5.46 -7.10
C VAL A 70 -8.38 4.80 -5.75
N ASN A 71 -8.17 5.56 -4.69
CA ASN A 71 -8.39 5.05 -3.34
C ASN A 71 -9.87 5.12 -2.96
N ASP A 72 -10.51 3.96 -2.82
CA ASP A 72 -11.91 3.83 -2.42
C ASP A 72 -12.15 4.04 -0.91
N ASN A 73 -11.11 3.96 -0.09
CA ASN A 73 -11.23 4.23 1.34
C ASN A 73 -11.24 5.74 1.63
N ARG A 74 -12.34 6.39 1.27
CA ARG A 74 -12.55 7.82 1.54
C ARG A 74 -12.51 8.09 3.05
N SER A 75 -11.80 9.15 3.44
CA SER A 75 -11.54 9.53 4.82
C SER A 75 -10.74 8.51 5.65
N ALA A 76 -10.01 7.59 4.99
CA ALA A 76 -9.05 6.70 5.64
C ALA A 76 -9.65 5.90 6.81
N ASN A 77 -10.76 5.20 6.58
CA ASN A 77 -11.37 4.32 7.58
C ASN A 77 -10.34 3.30 8.08
N VAL A 78 -10.07 3.33 9.38
CA VAL A 78 -9.04 2.52 10.04
C VAL A 78 -9.32 1.02 9.93
N LYS A 79 -10.59 0.61 9.88
CA LYS A 79 -10.95 -0.81 9.71
C LYS A 79 -10.63 -1.36 8.32
N LYS A 80 -10.34 -0.49 7.33
CA LYS A 80 -9.89 -0.87 5.98
C LYS A 80 -8.35 -0.76 5.84
N LEU A 81 -7.62 -0.86 6.96
CA LEU A 81 -6.16 -0.90 6.97
C LEU A 81 -5.64 -2.03 6.09
N LYS A 82 -4.67 -1.72 5.23
CA LYS A 82 -3.94 -2.67 4.40
C LYS A 82 -2.55 -2.87 4.97
N PHE A 83 -2.07 -4.11 4.95
CA PHE A 83 -0.72 -4.47 5.38
C PHE A 83 0.11 -4.93 4.18
N TYR A 84 1.39 -4.59 4.19
CA TYR A 84 2.40 -5.04 3.24
C TYR A 84 3.62 -5.47 4.02
N ALA A 85 4.26 -6.55 3.61
CA ALA A 85 5.50 -7.03 4.20
C ALA A 85 6.53 -7.34 3.12
N CYS A 86 7.77 -6.87 3.33
CA CYS A 86 8.88 -7.18 2.44
C CYS A 86 9.44 -8.56 2.78
N PRO A 87 9.47 -9.52 1.83
CA PRO A 87 9.99 -10.86 2.09
C PRO A 87 11.51 -10.91 2.26
N ILE A 88 12.22 -9.83 1.91
CA ILE A 88 13.69 -9.77 1.94
C ILE A 88 14.21 -9.21 3.27
N CYS A 89 13.67 -8.07 3.70
CA CYS A 89 14.17 -7.37 4.90
C CYS A 89 13.18 -7.37 6.08
N GLY A 90 11.96 -7.90 5.90
CA GLY A 90 10.93 -7.89 6.92
C GLY A 90 10.33 -6.52 7.23
N ASN A 91 10.58 -5.50 6.39
CA ASN A 91 9.93 -4.19 6.51
C ASN A 91 8.41 -4.33 6.38
N ILE A 92 7.68 -3.56 7.18
CA ILE A 92 6.22 -3.58 7.24
C ILE A 92 5.70 -2.20 6.88
N ILE A 93 4.73 -2.15 5.96
CA ILE A 93 4.05 -0.92 5.58
C ILE A 93 2.56 -1.12 5.86
N THR A 94 1.95 -0.12 6.49
CA THR A 94 0.52 -0.12 6.82
C THR A 94 -0.12 1.13 6.26
N THR A 95 -1.16 0.99 5.46
CA THR A 95 -1.80 2.13 4.79
C THR A 95 -3.31 2.04 4.88
N PHE A 96 -3.96 3.20 4.88
CA PHE A 96 -5.42 3.27 4.84
C PHE A 96 -5.97 3.23 3.42
N GLY A 97 -5.20 2.80 2.42
CA GLY A 97 -5.76 2.63 1.10
C GLY A 97 -4.77 2.19 0.06
N GLU A 98 -5.15 2.40 -1.20
CA GLU A 98 -4.47 1.78 -2.33
C GLU A 98 -3.22 2.55 -2.73
N GLY A 99 -2.15 1.82 -3.02
CA GLY A 99 -0.88 2.38 -3.45
C GLY A 99 0.12 1.29 -3.80
N ASP A 100 1.09 1.66 -4.62
CA ASP A 100 2.21 0.80 -4.99
C ASP A 100 3.40 1.08 -4.09
N TYR A 101 3.78 0.09 -3.29
CA TYR A 101 4.91 0.19 -2.37
C TYR A 101 6.05 -0.71 -2.85
N ASN A 102 7.26 -0.16 -2.92
CA ASN A 102 8.45 -0.88 -3.34
C ASN A 102 9.43 -0.95 -2.18
N CYS A 103 10.00 -2.13 -1.93
CA CYS A 103 11.04 -2.34 -0.92
C CYS A 103 12.03 -3.39 -1.43
N CYS A 104 13.33 -3.19 -1.23
CA CYS A 104 14.38 -4.13 -1.69
C CYS A 104 14.27 -4.53 -3.19
N GLY A 105 13.83 -3.61 -4.04
CA GLY A 105 13.69 -3.86 -5.48
C GLY A 105 12.46 -4.69 -5.90
N VAL A 106 11.56 -5.01 -4.97
CA VAL A 106 10.30 -5.71 -5.27
C VAL A 106 9.09 -4.83 -5.01
N LYS A 107 8.07 -4.93 -5.87
CA LYS A 107 6.74 -4.38 -5.62
C LYS A 107 6.05 -5.26 -4.59
N LEU A 108 5.66 -4.66 -3.46
CA LEU A 108 5.03 -5.38 -2.36
C LEU A 108 3.57 -5.65 -2.68
N PRO A 109 3.12 -6.93 -2.68
CA PRO A 109 1.69 -7.22 -2.75
C PRO A 109 1.01 -6.83 -1.44
N VAL A 110 -0.26 -6.42 -1.54
CA VAL A 110 -1.11 -6.32 -0.35
C VAL A 110 -1.27 -7.71 0.27
N LEU A 111 -1.13 -7.81 1.59
CA LEU A 111 -1.36 -9.06 2.29
C LEU A 111 -2.86 -9.38 2.29
N THR A 112 -3.20 -10.55 1.76
CA THR A 112 -4.56 -11.09 1.83
C THR A 112 -4.83 -11.60 3.23
N VAL A 113 -6.01 -11.27 3.74
CA VAL A 113 -6.42 -11.72 5.07
C VAL A 113 -7.16 -13.03 4.95
N GLU A 114 -6.68 -14.03 5.67
CA GLU A 114 -7.31 -15.34 5.80
C GLU A 114 -7.89 -15.51 7.21
N ASP A 115 -8.87 -16.41 7.33
CA ASP A 115 -9.36 -16.81 8.65
C ASP A 115 -8.29 -17.69 9.33
N ALA A 116 -8.13 -17.53 10.64
CA ALA A 116 -7.12 -18.26 11.40
C ALA A 116 -7.36 -19.78 11.31
N SER A 117 -6.37 -20.52 10.77
CA SER A 117 -6.36 -22.00 10.72
C SER A 117 -5.81 -22.59 12.02
N SER A 118 -5.82 -23.93 12.17
CA SER A 118 -5.34 -24.61 13.39
C SER A 118 -3.92 -24.20 13.80
N ASP A 119 -3.02 -24.04 12.84
CA ASP A 119 -1.59 -23.77 13.09
C ASP A 119 -1.31 -22.27 13.31
N HIS A 120 -2.30 -21.41 13.05
CA HIS A 120 -2.23 -19.96 13.17
C HIS A 120 -3.38 -19.40 14.00
N GLN A 121 -3.91 -20.21 14.91
CA GLN A 121 -5.04 -19.83 15.74
C GLN A 121 -4.61 -18.72 16.70
N ILE A 122 -5.18 -17.53 16.48
CA ILE A 122 -4.96 -16.38 17.36
C ILE A 122 -5.79 -16.60 18.61
N ASN A 123 -5.11 -16.79 19.75
CA ASN A 123 -5.75 -16.89 21.06
C ASN A 123 -5.52 -15.60 21.84
N TYR A 124 -6.48 -15.26 22.70
CA TYR A 124 -6.31 -14.14 23.60
C TYR A 124 -7.05 -14.35 24.93
N ASP A 125 -6.43 -13.84 26.00
CA ASP A 125 -7.04 -13.72 27.31
C ASP A 125 -7.23 -12.24 27.65
N MET A 126 -8.35 -11.91 28.31
CA MET A 126 -8.53 -10.58 28.88
C MET A 126 -7.94 -10.56 30.29
N ILE A 127 -6.91 -9.73 30.50
CA ILE A 127 -6.29 -9.52 31.80
C ILE A 127 -6.43 -8.04 32.14
N GLU A 128 -7.29 -7.73 33.11
CA GLU A 128 -7.68 -6.35 33.48
C GLU A 128 -8.20 -5.54 32.28
N HIS A 129 -7.36 -4.68 31.71
CA HIS A 129 -7.66 -3.83 30.56
C HIS A 129 -6.75 -4.13 29.36
N GLU A 130 -6.12 -5.30 29.33
CA GLU A 130 -5.23 -5.73 28.26
C GLU A 130 -5.71 -7.06 27.65
N PHE A 131 -5.66 -7.15 26.32
CA PHE A 131 -5.66 -8.41 25.60
C PHE A 131 -4.24 -8.97 25.63
N PHE A 132 -4.05 -10.09 26.33
CA PHE A 132 -2.85 -10.91 26.20
C PHE A 132 -3.05 -11.87 25.03
N VAL A 133 -2.39 -11.61 23.92
CA VAL A 133 -2.53 -12.36 22.67
C VAL A 133 -1.36 -13.33 22.56
N HIS A 134 -1.63 -14.58 22.22
CA HIS A 134 -0.60 -15.59 21.96
C HIS A 134 -1.02 -16.53 20.81
N ILE A 135 -0.02 -17.10 20.15
CA ILE A 135 -0.21 -18.08 19.07
C ILE A 135 0.75 -19.24 19.33
N ASP A 136 0.25 -20.46 19.26
CA ASP A 136 1.09 -21.65 19.31
C ASP A 136 1.74 -21.89 17.94
N HIS A 137 2.79 -21.10 17.65
CA HIS A 137 3.45 -21.06 16.34
C HIS A 137 4.98 -21.14 16.49
N PRO A 138 5.70 -21.84 15.57
CA PRO A 138 7.16 -21.85 15.57
C PRO A 138 7.75 -20.44 15.47
N MET A 139 8.72 -20.11 16.32
CA MET A 139 9.43 -18.82 16.26
C MET A 139 10.90 -19.04 15.94
N THR A 140 11.16 -19.65 14.79
CA THR A 140 12.51 -19.94 14.29
C THR A 140 13.01 -18.79 13.42
N LYS A 141 14.31 -18.79 13.07
CA LYS A 141 14.89 -17.79 12.15
C LYS A 141 14.24 -17.76 10.76
N GLU A 142 13.62 -18.86 10.36
CA GLU A 142 13.08 -19.02 9.00
C GLU A 142 11.55 -19.05 8.96
N HIS A 143 10.89 -19.31 10.09
CA HIS A 143 9.44 -19.41 10.23
C HIS A 143 9.03 -18.80 11.56
N TYR A 144 8.35 -17.66 11.51
CA TYR A 144 7.98 -16.87 12.67
C TYR A 144 6.80 -15.94 12.38
N ILE A 145 6.08 -15.58 13.44
CA ILE A 145 5.14 -14.45 13.41
C ILE A 145 5.95 -13.16 13.43
N SER A 146 5.83 -12.36 12.37
CA SER A 146 6.62 -11.14 12.20
C SER A 146 5.99 -9.93 12.88
N PHE A 147 4.67 -9.86 12.95
CA PHE A 147 3.97 -8.84 13.72
C PHE A 147 2.57 -9.29 14.12
N MET A 148 2.04 -8.64 15.14
CA MET A 148 0.63 -8.66 15.49
C MET A 148 0.10 -7.23 15.49
N ALA A 149 -1.17 -7.04 15.12
CA ALA A 149 -1.79 -5.72 15.12
C ALA A 149 -3.22 -5.76 15.65
N TYR A 150 -3.58 -4.80 16.49
CA TYR A 150 -4.94 -4.60 16.97
C TYR A 150 -5.54 -3.35 16.32
N VAL A 151 -6.65 -3.51 15.62
CA VAL A 151 -7.30 -2.47 14.80
C VAL A 151 -8.72 -2.21 15.31
N THR A 152 -8.99 -0.98 15.73
CA THR A 152 -10.31 -0.50 16.15
C THR A 152 -10.89 0.46 15.12
N ALA A 153 -12.01 1.13 15.44
CA ALA A 153 -12.62 2.11 14.56
C ALA A 153 -11.78 3.40 14.38
N ASP A 154 -10.97 3.77 15.38
CA ASP A 154 -10.29 5.06 15.47
C ASP A 154 -8.75 4.96 15.44
N ARG A 155 -8.18 3.77 15.69
CA ARG A 155 -6.73 3.58 15.73
C ARG A 155 -6.34 2.14 15.41
N TYR A 156 -5.05 1.93 15.19
CA TYR A 156 -4.45 0.61 15.26
C TYR A 156 -3.17 0.67 16.09
N THR A 157 -2.75 -0.48 16.62
CA THR A 157 -1.48 -0.66 17.31
C THR A 157 -0.80 -1.87 16.69
N LEU A 158 0.47 -1.74 16.32
CA LEU A 158 1.27 -2.82 15.75
C LEU A 158 2.42 -3.15 16.70
N VAL A 159 2.57 -4.43 17.01
CA VAL A 159 3.70 -4.96 17.77
C VAL A 159 4.54 -5.81 16.83
N LYS A 160 5.80 -5.40 16.63
CA LYS A 160 6.77 -6.20 15.88
C LYS A 160 7.20 -7.39 16.75
N LEU A 161 7.26 -8.56 16.12
CA LEU A 161 7.80 -9.76 16.71
C LEU A 161 9.05 -10.22 15.93
N TYR A 162 9.97 -10.90 16.60
CA TYR A 162 11.24 -11.36 16.04
C TYR A 162 11.38 -12.87 16.22
N PRO A 163 12.17 -13.55 15.38
CA PRO A 163 12.55 -14.94 15.62
C PRO A 163 13.11 -15.17 17.03
N GLU A 164 13.00 -16.41 17.50
CA GLU A 164 13.56 -16.92 18.76
C GLU A 164 12.97 -16.30 20.04
N GLN A 165 11.83 -15.60 19.92
CA GLN A 165 11.04 -15.12 21.05
C GLN A 165 9.65 -15.78 21.07
N ASP A 166 8.90 -15.60 22.15
CA ASP A 166 7.51 -16.07 22.22
C ASP A 166 6.60 -15.35 21.22
N ALA A 167 5.70 -16.11 20.56
CA ALA A 167 4.69 -15.56 19.65
C ALA A 167 3.51 -14.95 20.42
N GLN A 168 3.80 -13.92 21.22
CA GLN A 168 2.82 -13.26 22.09
C GLN A 168 3.02 -11.75 22.17
N CYS A 169 1.94 -11.02 22.45
CA CYS A 169 2.00 -9.58 22.74
C CYS A 169 0.83 -9.12 23.61
N ARG A 170 0.85 -7.86 24.03
CA ARG A 170 -0.26 -7.23 24.76
C ARG A 170 -0.82 -6.03 24.00
N PHE A 171 -2.13 -5.92 23.97
CA PHE A 171 -2.83 -4.73 23.49
C PHE A 171 -3.74 -4.17 24.57
N MET A 172 -3.76 -2.85 24.72
CA MET A 172 -4.77 -2.19 25.55
C MET A 172 -6.16 -2.45 24.95
N SER A 173 -7.05 -3.04 25.74
CA SER A 173 -8.44 -3.27 25.37
C SER A 173 -9.18 -1.95 25.26
N ARG A 174 -9.60 -1.62 24.03
CA ARG A 174 -10.26 -0.34 23.70
C ARG A 174 -11.60 -0.54 22.95
N GLY A 175 -12.28 -1.64 23.24
CA GLY A 175 -13.57 -2.00 22.65
C GLY A 175 -13.44 -3.06 21.56
N HIS A 176 -14.38 -3.06 20.61
CA HIS A 176 -14.44 -4.06 19.55
C HIS A 176 -13.49 -3.75 18.40
N GLY A 177 -12.87 -4.77 17.86
CA GLY A 177 -11.93 -4.64 16.76
C GLY A 177 -11.49 -5.96 16.16
N PHE A 178 -10.36 -5.91 15.49
CA PHE A 178 -9.73 -7.09 14.90
C PHE A 178 -8.29 -7.19 15.37
N ILE A 179 -7.89 -8.39 15.75
CA ILE A 179 -6.48 -8.73 15.97
C ILE A 179 -5.99 -9.46 14.74
N TYR A 180 -4.89 -8.98 14.19
CA TYR A 180 -4.18 -9.54 13.05
C TYR A 180 -2.86 -10.15 13.50
N ALA A 181 -2.45 -11.24 12.85
CA ALA A 181 -1.12 -11.81 13.01
C ALA A 181 -0.56 -12.20 11.65
N TYR A 182 0.70 -11.83 11.38
CA TYR A 182 1.36 -12.12 10.12
C TYR A 182 2.49 -13.12 10.30
N CYS A 183 2.34 -14.31 9.69
CA CYS A 183 3.40 -15.29 9.52
C CYS A 183 4.20 -14.97 8.26
N ASN A 184 5.54 -15.04 8.35
CA ASN A 184 6.41 -14.77 7.20
C ASN A 184 6.30 -15.82 6.06
N ARG A 185 5.70 -16.99 6.32
CA ARG A 185 5.47 -18.05 5.33
C ARG A 185 4.01 -18.16 4.92
N ASP A 186 3.12 -18.15 5.90
CA ASP A 186 1.73 -18.58 5.71
C ASP A 186 0.75 -17.40 5.54
N GLY A 187 1.22 -16.15 5.68
CA GLY A 187 0.40 -14.98 5.38
C GLY A 187 -0.22 -14.32 6.61
N LEU A 188 -1.32 -13.58 6.37
CA LEU A 188 -1.95 -12.70 7.37
C LEU A 188 -3.29 -13.27 7.81
N PHE A 189 -3.45 -13.45 9.11
CA PHE A 189 -4.64 -13.99 9.74
C PHE A 189 -5.33 -12.94 10.59
N LYS A 190 -6.63 -13.10 10.85
CA LYS A 190 -7.36 -12.25 11.80
C LYS A 190 -8.37 -13.01 12.66
N ILE A 191 -8.70 -12.40 13.79
CA ILE A 191 -9.88 -12.70 14.60
C ILE A 191 -10.61 -11.41 14.98
N HIS A 192 -11.88 -11.52 15.33
CA HIS A 192 -12.64 -10.43 15.93
C HIS A 192 -12.53 -10.50 17.46
N VAL A 193 -12.38 -9.34 18.11
CA VAL A 193 -12.35 -9.20 19.58
C VAL A 193 -13.28 -8.08 20.04
#